data_AF-A0A9E2E7Z5-F1
#
_entry.id   AF-A0A9E2E7Z5-F1
#
_cell.length_a   1.000
_cell.length_b   1.000
_cell.length_c   1.000
_cell.angle_alpha   90.00
_cell.angle_beta   90.00
_cell.angle_gamma   90.00
#
_symmetry.space_group_name_H-M   'P 1'
#
loop_
_entity.id
_entity.type
_entity.pdbx_description
1 polymer ?
#
loop_
_entity_poly.entity_id
_entity_poly.type
_entity_poly.pdbx_seq_one_letter_code
_entity_poly.pdbx_strand_id
1 'polypeptide(L)'
;FNSYGSRRGNHQVMMRGTFANIRIRNEMAPGTEGGVTRHMPSGEVMPIFDAAQKYKADGVPLIVIGGKEYGTGSSRDWAAKGTLLLGINAVIAKSFERIHRSNLVGMGVLPLQFADGESYETLGLTGEEIFDISGLSDDMAPLSDVTVTATAPDGSKKEFTAKALLNTEIEVEYYRNGGILHTVLRNMVR
;
A
#
# COMPACT_ATOMS: atom_id res chain seq x y z
N PHE A 1 -20.30 15.77 13.98
CA PHE A 1 -19.67 15.91 12.64
C PHE A 1 -20.65 15.43 11.55
N ASN A 2 -20.46 15.85 10.29
CA ASN A 2 -21.15 15.28 9.11
C ASN A 2 -20.38 14.02 8.62
N SER A 3 -20.87 13.29 7.62
CA SER A 3 -20.25 12.04 7.13
C SER A 3 -18.91 12.27 6.40
N TYR A 4 -18.03 11.26 6.36
CA TYR A 4 -16.82 11.31 5.52
C TYR A 4 -17.13 11.58 4.05
N GLY A 5 -18.25 11.02 3.53
CA GLY A 5 -18.69 11.27 2.16
C GLY A 5 -18.92 12.76 1.86
N SER A 6 -19.49 13.50 2.81
CA SER A 6 -19.70 14.96 2.68
C SER A 6 -18.39 15.78 2.68
N ARG A 7 -17.27 15.17 3.07
CA ARG A 7 -15.96 15.83 3.25
C ARG A 7 -14.94 15.43 2.19
N ARG A 8 -15.35 14.76 1.10
CA ARG A 8 -14.45 14.25 0.05
C ARG A 8 -13.56 15.31 -0.61
N GLY A 9 -13.94 16.59 -0.57
CA GLY A 9 -13.13 17.70 -1.06
C GLY A 9 -12.03 18.19 -0.09
N ASN A 10 -12.02 17.70 1.15
CA ASN A 10 -11.05 18.08 2.17
C ASN A 10 -10.08 16.93 2.43
N HIS A 11 -8.87 17.01 1.87
CA HIS A 11 -7.87 15.95 2.01
C HIS A 11 -7.44 15.69 3.46
N GLN A 12 -7.40 16.71 4.32
CA GLN A 12 -7.03 16.56 5.72
C GLN A 12 -8.00 15.64 6.48
N VAL A 13 -9.30 15.75 6.19
CA VAL A 13 -10.33 14.88 6.78
C VAL A 13 -10.24 13.48 6.20
N MET A 14 -10.08 13.37 4.89
CA MET A 14 -10.11 12.08 4.21
C MET A 14 -8.86 11.23 4.48
N MET A 15 -7.70 11.84 4.64
CA MET A 15 -6.49 11.14 5.11
C MET A 15 -6.72 10.51 6.49
N ARG A 16 -7.30 11.25 7.43
CA ARG A 16 -7.65 10.74 8.77
C ARG A 16 -8.73 9.66 8.74
N GLY A 17 -9.58 9.66 7.71
CA GLY A 17 -10.57 8.62 7.47
C GLY A 17 -10.04 7.38 6.74
N THR A 18 -8.79 7.40 6.26
CA THR A 18 -8.19 6.29 5.53
C THR A 18 -7.78 5.20 6.53
N PHE A 19 -8.20 3.96 6.27
CA PHE A 19 -8.11 2.84 7.21
C PHE A 19 -8.72 3.12 8.61
N ALA A 20 -9.67 4.04 8.73
CA ALA A 20 -10.30 4.40 10.00
C ALA A 20 -11.61 3.62 10.29
N ASN A 21 -11.91 2.57 9.51
CA ASN A 21 -13.14 1.80 9.71
C ASN A 21 -13.06 1.04 11.04
N ILE A 22 -14.11 1.18 11.86
CA ILE A 22 -14.23 0.54 13.18
C ILE A 22 -14.18 -0.99 13.15
N ARG A 23 -14.31 -1.61 11.97
CA ARG A 23 -14.29 -3.07 11.77
C ARG A 23 -12.99 -3.63 11.20
N ILE A 24 -11.97 -2.78 11.01
CA ILE A 24 -10.65 -3.27 10.59
C ILE A 24 -10.10 -4.17 11.68
N ARG A 25 -9.53 -5.31 11.26
CA ARG A 25 -8.75 -6.20 12.12
C ARG A 25 -7.34 -6.17 11.57
N ASN A 26 -6.41 -5.70 12.39
CA ASN A 26 -5.03 -5.55 11.99
C ASN A 26 -4.18 -6.56 12.76
N GLU A 27 -3.54 -7.49 12.04
CA GLU A 27 -2.70 -8.53 12.64
C GLU A 27 -1.48 -7.95 13.38
N MET A 28 -1.09 -6.71 13.06
CA MET A 28 -0.04 -5.97 13.79
C MET A 28 -0.50 -5.43 15.15
N ALA A 29 -1.80 -5.45 15.44
CA ALA A 29 -2.40 -4.98 16.69
C ALA A 29 -3.42 -6.02 17.20
N PRO A 30 -2.97 -7.23 17.58
CA PRO A 30 -3.85 -8.32 17.94
C PRO A 30 -4.75 -7.95 19.13
N GLY A 31 -5.98 -8.45 19.11
CA GLY A 31 -6.99 -8.16 20.15
C GLY A 31 -7.66 -6.79 20.02
N THR A 32 -7.36 -6.02 18.98
CA THR A 32 -8.03 -4.74 18.70
C THR A 32 -8.96 -4.83 17.49
N GLU A 33 -9.99 -3.98 17.46
CA GLU A 33 -10.83 -3.75 16.29
C GLU A 33 -10.88 -2.25 16.02
N GLY A 34 -10.77 -1.86 14.76
CA GLY A 34 -10.79 -0.48 14.32
C GLY A 34 -9.54 -0.07 13.55
N GLY A 35 -9.51 1.21 13.19
CA GLY A 35 -8.45 1.80 12.38
C GLY A 35 -7.15 2.07 13.13
N VAL A 36 -6.60 1.05 13.77
CA VAL A 36 -5.40 1.13 14.60
C VAL A 36 -4.30 0.20 14.10
N THR A 37 -3.07 0.51 14.47
CA THR A 37 -1.89 -0.30 14.21
C THR A 37 -0.86 -0.09 15.33
N ARG A 38 0.12 -0.97 15.40
CA ARG A 38 1.27 -0.82 16.30
C ARG A 38 2.37 -0.05 15.57
N HIS A 39 2.78 1.08 16.12
CA HIS A 39 3.94 1.82 15.62
C HIS A 39 5.22 1.08 16.05
N MET A 40 5.92 0.46 15.10
CA MET A 40 7.00 -0.49 15.40
C MET A 40 8.12 0.11 16.27
N PRO A 41 8.63 1.33 15.99
CA PRO A 41 9.69 1.91 16.83
C PRO A 41 9.31 2.14 18.28
N SER A 42 8.05 2.48 18.58
CA SER A 42 7.61 2.78 19.95
C SER A 42 6.84 1.63 20.63
N GLY A 43 6.40 0.63 19.87
CA GLY A 43 5.54 -0.46 20.35
C GLY A 43 4.10 -0.04 20.70
N GLU A 44 3.75 1.23 20.52
CA GLU A 44 2.44 1.78 20.91
C GLU A 44 1.37 1.45 19.86
N VAL A 45 0.19 1.02 20.32
CA VAL A 45 -0.99 0.89 19.46
C VAL A 45 -1.69 2.23 19.36
N MET A 46 -1.88 2.73 18.13
CA MET A 46 -2.46 4.05 17.86
C MET A 46 -3.25 4.04 16.55
N PRO A 47 -4.05 5.11 16.26
CA PRO A 47 -4.70 5.25 14.97
C PRO A 47 -3.70 5.17 13.81
N ILE A 48 -4.09 4.51 12.70
CA ILE A 48 -3.22 4.31 11.53
C ILE A 48 -2.72 5.64 10.97
N PHE A 49 -3.57 6.68 10.97
CA PHE A 49 -3.16 8.02 10.56
C PHE A 49 -2.00 8.55 11.42
N ASP A 50 -2.08 8.41 12.75
CA ASP A 50 -1.05 8.93 13.65
C ASP A 50 0.26 8.17 13.49
N ALA A 51 0.21 6.85 13.36
CA ALA A 51 1.39 6.03 13.06
C ALA A 51 2.02 6.44 11.72
N ALA A 52 1.21 6.64 10.67
CA ALA A 52 1.69 7.07 9.37
C ALA A 52 2.36 8.45 9.42
N GLN A 53 1.85 9.40 10.23
CA GLN A 53 2.49 10.70 10.40
C GLN A 53 3.84 10.60 11.13
N LYS A 54 3.97 9.71 12.12
CA LYS A 54 5.25 9.45 12.79
C LYS A 54 6.29 8.92 11.78
N TYR A 55 5.96 7.87 11.03
CA TYR A 55 6.85 7.34 9.98
C TYR A 55 7.19 8.38 8.91
N LYS A 56 6.22 9.22 8.51
CA LYS A 56 6.48 10.30 7.57
C LYS A 56 7.46 11.34 8.12
N ALA A 57 7.37 11.69 9.40
CA ALA A 57 8.32 12.59 10.05
C ALA A 57 9.74 12.00 10.11
N ASP A 58 9.83 10.67 10.26
CA ASP A 58 11.08 9.92 10.28
C ASP A 58 11.63 9.61 8.88
N GLY A 59 10.91 9.98 7.81
CA GLY A 59 11.30 9.72 6.43
C GLY A 59 11.23 8.24 6.03
N VAL A 60 10.46 7.43 6.77
CA VAL A 60 10.33 5.99 6.55
C VAL A 60 9.18 5.70 5.58
N PRO A 61 9.43 5.04 4.44
CA PRO A 61 8.37 4.63 3.52
C PRO A 61 7.53 3.50 4.10
N LEU A 62 6.25 3.44 3.71
CA LEU A 62 5.32 2.42 4.20
C LEU A 62 4.86 1.47 3.08
N ILE A 63 4.52 0.25 3.49
CA ILE A 63 3.79 -0.72 2.67
C ILE A 63 2.55 -1.22 3.41
N VAL A 64 1.64 -1.87 2.69
CA VAL A 64 0.54 -2.64 3.29
C VAL A 64 0.67 -4.09 2.85
N ILE A 65 0.47 -5.03 3.79
CA ILE A 65 0.32 -6.45 3.47
C ILE A 65 -1.16 -6.82 3.60
N GLY A 66 -1.69 -7.49 2.58
CA GLY A 66 -3.11 -7.83 2.45
C GLY A 66 -3.37 -9.31 2.14
N GLY A 67 -4.60 -9.74 2.44
CA GLY A 67 -5.10 -11.07 2.11
C GLY A 67 -5.58 -11.20 0.66
N LYS A 68 -6.59 -12.05 0.46
CA LYS A 68 -7.28 -12.20 -0.84
C LYS A 68 -8.24 -11.04 -1.07
N GLU A 69 -8.47 -10.74 -2.35
CA GLU A 69 -9.49 -9.79 -2.81
C GLU A 69 -9.33 -8.39 -2.19
N TYR A 70 -8.08 -7.95 -2.01
CA TYR A 70 -7.76 -6.65 -1.41
C TYR A 70 -8.42 -5.52 -2.22
N GLY A 71 -9.17 -4.67 -1.52
CA GLY A 71 -9.90 -3.56 -2.12
C GLY A 71 -11.33 -3.87 -2.56
N THR A 72 -11.87 -5.04 -2.22
CA THR A 72 -13.27 -5.37 -2.54
C THR A 72 -14.27 -4.41 -1.91
N GLY A 73 -15.27 -4.04 -2.71
CA GLY A 73 -16.37 -3.19 -2.28
C GLY A 73 -16.67 -2.08 -3.30
N SER A 74 -17.36 -1.03 -2.86
CA SER A 74 -17.64 0.12 -3.71
C SER A 74 -16.34 0.82 -4.11
N SER A 75 -16.16 1.09 -5.40
CA SER A 75 -15.06 1.94 -5.88
C SER A 75 -15.17 3.32 -5.23
N ARG A 76 -14.15 3.70 -4.46
CA ARG A 76 -14.05 4.99 -3.78
C ARG A 76 -12.68 5.56 -4.08
N ASP A 77 -12.61 6.71 -4.75
CA ASP A 77 -11.35 7.32 -5.19
C ASP A 77 -10.38 7.54 -4.02
N TRP A 78 -10.92 7.78 -2.82
CA TRP A 78 -10.15 7.96 -1.59
C TRP A 78 -9.47 6.70 -1.06
N ALA A 79 -9.87 5.51 -1.49
CA ALA A 79 -9.19 4.28 -1.08
C ALA A 79 -7.74 4.24 -1.60
N ALA A 80 -7.48 4.71 -2.83
CA ALA A 80 -6.13 4.81 -3.36
C ALA A 80 -5.45 6.15 -2.99
N LYS A 81 -6.16 7.28 -3.08
CA LYS A 81 -5.60 8.60 -2.72
C LYS A 81 -5.16 8.65 -1.26
N GLY A 82 -5.97 8.12 -0.36
CA GLY A 82 -5.67 8.03 1.05
C GLY A 82 -4.41 7.20 1.31
N THR A 83 -4.30 6.03 0.65
CA THR A 83 -3.13 5.14 0.73
C THR A 83 -1.84 5.90 0.40
N LEU A 84 -1.79 6.56 -0.76
CA LEU A 84 -0.63 7.37 -1.15
C LEU A 84 -0.34 8.49 -0.14
N LEU A 85 -1.38 9.23 0.28
CA LEU A 85 -1.20 10.40 1.16
C LEU A 85 -0.75 10.02 2.59
N LEU A 86 -0.99 8.79 3.03
CA LEU A 86 -0.41 8.24 4.25
C LEU A 86 1.08 7.83 4.09
N GLY A 87 1.66 7.92 2.89
CA GLY A 87 3.06 7.55 2.64
C GLY A 87 3.26 6.08 2.26
N ILE A 88 2.19 5.37 1.90
CA ILE A 88 2.26 3.98 1.45
C ILE A 88 2.65 3.95 -0.03
N ASN A 89 3.79 3.32 -0.33
CA ASN A 89 4.34 3.24 -1.69
C ASN A 89 4.00 1.93 -2.41
N ALA A 90 3.72 0.86 -1.67
CA ALA A 90 3.34 -0.43 -2.23
C ALA A 90 2.31 -1.15 -1.37
N VAL A 91 1.52 -2.01 -2.00
CA VAL A 91 0.62 -2.96 -1.34
C VAL A 91 0.98 -4.35 -1.82
N ILE A 92 1.29 -5.28 -0.93
CA ILE A 92 1.57 -6.69 -1.23
C ILE A 92 0.37 -7.53 -0.77
N ALA A 93 -0.32 -8.22 -1.67
CA ALA A 93 -1.52 -8.98 -1.32
C ALA A 93 -1.60 -10.33 -2.03
N LYS A 94 -2.45 -11.24 -1.53
CA LYS A 94 -2.70 -12.54 -2.19
C LYS A 94 -3.43 -12.34 -3.53
N SER A 95 -4.33 -11.37 -3.59
CA SER A 95 -5.00 -10.93 -4.83
C SER A 95 -5.68 -9.58 -4.60
N PHE A 96 -6.08 -8.92 -5.70
CA PHE A 96 -6.73 -7.61 -5.67
C PHE A 96 -8.09 -7.63 -6.35
N GLU A 97 -9.00 -6.79 -5.89
CA GLU A 97 -10.15 -6.39 -6.70
C GLU A 97 -9.65 -5.54 -7.89
N ARG A 98 -10.20 -5.83 -9.08
CA ARG A 98 -9.73 -5.30 -10.37
C ARG A 98 -9.70 -3.77 -10.42
N ILE A 99 -10.78 -3.11 -9.99
CA ILE A 99 -10.91 -1.64 -10.03
C ILE A 99 -9.98 -1.01 -8.98
N HIS A 100 -9.91 -1.56 -7.77
CA HIS A 100 -9.05 -1.04 -6.73
C HIS A 100 -7.57 -1.10 -7.13
N ARG A 101 -7.13 -2.21 -7.73
CA ARG A 101 -5.78 -2.34 -8.31
C ARG A 101 -5.49 -1.21 -9.30
N SER A 102 -6.38 -0.94 -10.26
CA SER A 102 -6.20 0.17 -11.22
C SER A 102 -6.07 1.52 -10.51
N ASN A 103 -6.86 1.75 -9.45
CA ASN A 103 -6.82 3.00 -8.70
C ASN A 103 -5.48 3.17 -7.95
N LEU A 104 -4.90 2.11 -7.40
CA LEU A 104 -3.57 2.16 -6.76
C LEU A 104 -2.51 2.58 -7.78
N VAL A 105 -2.47 1.92 -8.95
CA VAL A 105 -1.56 2.26 -10.05
C VAL A 105 -1.74 3.70 -10.49
N GLY A 106 -2.99 4.14 -10.67
CA GLY A 106 -3.30 5.52 -11.05
C GLY A 106 -2.80 6.55 -10.04
N MET A 107 -2.67 6.18 -8.76
CA MET A 107 -2.09 7.04 -7.72
C MET A 107 -0.57 6.86 -7.57
N GLY A 108 0.08 5.97 -8.32
CA GLY A 108 1.50 5.67 -8.18
C GLY A 108 1.85 4.72 -7.03
N VAL A 109 0.86 4.05 -6.43
CA VAL A 109 1.08 3.00 -5.42
C VAL A 109 1.22 1.66 -6.15
N LEU A 110 2.29 0.91 -5.88
CA LEU A 110 2.59 -0.34 -6.57
C LEU A 110 1.79 -1.53 -5.99
N PRO A 111 0.85 -2.14 -6.73
CA PRO A 111 0.24 -3.40 -6.32
C PRO A 111 1.15 -4.58 -6.65
N LEU A 112 1.55 -5.32 -5.63
CA LEU A 112 2.36 -6.54 -5.70
C LEU A 112 1.51 -7.73 -5.29
N GLN A 113 1.53 -8.79 -6.10
CA GLN A 113 0.88 -10.06 -5.76
C GLN A 113 1.92 -11.08 -5.32
N PHE A 114 1.67 -11.77 -4.22
CA PHE A 114 2.44 -12.97 -3.88
C PHE A 114 2.39 -13.99 -5.04
N ALA A 115 3.41 -14.84 -5.15
CA ALA A 115 3.39 -15.96 -6.07
C ALA A 115 2.22 -16.92 -5.78
N ASP A 116 1.82 -17.71 -6.77
CA ASP A 116 0.68 -18.63 -6.63
C ASP A 116 0.93 -19.62 -5.49
N GLY A 117 0.01 -19.61 -4.50
CA GLY A 117 0.12 -20.44 -3.30
C GLY A 117 0.92 -19.82 -2.15
N GLU A 118 1.59 -18.68 -2.37
CA GLU A 118 2.32 -17.95 -1.32
C GLU A 118 1.48 -16.87 -0.65
N SER A 119 1.87 -16.56 0.58
CA SER A 119 1.33 -15.45 1.37
C SER A 119 2.20 -15.09 2.55
N TYR A 120 1.81 -14.02 3.26
CA TYR A 120 2.47 -13.67 4.52
C TYR A 120 2.46 -14.82 5.54
N GLU A 121 1.39 -15.62 5.62
CA GLU A 121 1.35 -16.78 6.52
C GLU A 121 2.29 -17.91 6.08
N THR A 122 2.29 -18.29 4.79
CA THR A 122 3.14 -19.39 4.30
C THR A 122 4.61 -19.03 4.32
N LEU A 123 4.91 -17.75 4.12
CA LEU A 123 6.25 -17.18 4.23
C LEU A 123 6.61 -16.89 5.70
N GLY A 124 5.69 -17.00 6.66
CA GLY A 124 5.95 -16.72 8.07
C GLY A 124 6.34 -15.26 8.34
N LEU A 125 5.86 -14.33 7.51
CA LEU A 125 6.04 -12.89 7.72
C LEU A 125 5.17 -12.44 8.88
N THR A 126 5.78 -11.69 9.79
CA THR A 126 5.14 -11.17 11.00
C THR A 126 4.65 -9.73 10.83
N GLY A 127 5.20 -9.01 9.84
CA GLY A 127 5.04 -7.58 9.65
C GLY A 127 5.99 -6.74 10.50
N GLU A 128 6.85 -7.38 11.30
CA GLU A 128 7.94 -6.71 12.02
C GLU A 128 9.20 -6.51 11.17
N GLU A 129 9.22 -7.09 9.97
CA GLU A 129 10.34 -7.01 9.06
C GLU A 129 10.47 -5.63 8.41
N ILE A 130 11.69 -5.29 8.01
CA ILE A 130 11.96 -4.23 7.05
C ILE A 130 11.89 -4.85 5.65
N PHE A 131 11.13 -4.23 4.75
CA PHE A 131 10.88 -4.73 3.41
C PHE A 131 11.62 -3.90 2.37
N ASP A 132 12.52 -4.55 1.63
CA ASP A 132 13.18 -4.00 0.46
C ASP A 132 12.55 -4.61 -0.81
N ILE A 133 12.19 -3.76 -1.78
CA ILE A 133 11.62 -4.19 -3.06
C ILE A 133 12.61 -3.80 -4.17
N SER A 134 13.12 -4.80 -4.88
CA SER A 134 14.11 -4.63 -5.94
C SER A 134 13.61 -5.17 -7.29
N GLY A 135 14.29 -4.84 -8.38
CA GLY A 135 13.83 -5.17 -9.74
C GLY A 135 12.86 -4.14 -10.33
N LEU A 136 12.74 -2.97 -9.72
CA LEU A 136 12.00 -1.83 -10.25
C LEU A 136 12.92 -1.02 -11.18
N SER A 137 12.79 -1.21 -12.49
CA SER A 137 13.63 -0.57 -13.50
C SER A 137 12.83 0.23 -14.54
N ASP A 138 13.53 1.13 -15.25
CA ASP A 138 12.97 1.94 -16.33
C ASP A 138 12.65 1.15 -17.61
N ASP A 139 12.99 -0.13 -17.65
CA ASP A 139 12.65 -1.08 -18.73
C ASP A 139 11.68 -2.17 -18.29
N MET A 140 11.15 -2.09 -17.06
CA MET A 140 10.17 -3.05 -16.53
C MET A 140 8.97 -3.21 -17.48
N ALA A 141 8.72 -4.45 -17.90
CA ALA A 141 7.58 -4.82 -18.73
C ALA A 141 6.31 -4.99 -17.88
N PRO A 142 5.11 -4.99 -18.49
CA PRO A 142 3.89 -5.35 -17.80
C PRO A 142 4.00 -6.72 -17.11
N LEU A 143 3.42 -6.85 -15.91
CA LEU A 143 3.39 -8.08 -15.11
C LEU A 143 4.77 -8.66 -14.73
N SER A 144 5.80 -7.81 -14.71
CA SER A 144 7.15 -8.19 -14.29
C SER A 144 7.19 -8.71 -12.85
N ASP A 145 8.11 -9.63 -12.61
CA ASP A 145 8.42 -10.13 -11.28
C ASP A 145 9.43 -9.19 -10.60
N VAL A 146 9.22 -8.97 -9.30
CA VAL A 146 10.10 -8.20 -8.42
C VAL A 146 10.54 -9.07 -7.26
N THR A 147 11.73 -8.78 -6.73
CA THR A 147 12.24 -9.49 -5.56
C THR A 147 11.96 -8.66 -4.32
N VAL A 148 11.30 -9.28 -3.32
CA VAL A 148 11.04 -8.68 -2.02
C VAL A 148 11.92 -9.37 -0.97
N THR A 149 12.72 -8.59 -0.27
CA THR A 149 13.52 -9.06 0.87
C THR A 149 12.92 -8.53 2.15
N ALA A 150 12.46 -9.44 3.02
CA ALA A 150 12.00 -9.14 4.36
C ALA A 150 13.14 -9.43 5.36
N THR A 151 13.64 -8.41 6.04
CA THR A 151 14.68 -8.53 7.07
C THR A 151 14.03 -8.43 8.45
N ALA A 152 14.07 -9.53 9.21
CA ALA A 152 13.50 -9.60 10.55
C ALA A 152 14.37 -8.85 11.59
N PRO A 153 13.84 -8.54 12.79
CA PRO A 153 14.59 -7.86 13.84
C PRO A 153 15.87 -8.59 14.30
N ASP A 154 15.93 -9.91 14.15
CA ASP A 154 17.11 -10.72 14.47
C ASP A 154 18.17 -10.72 13.34
N GLY A 155 17.90 -10.01 12.23
CA GLY A 155 18.75 -9.92 11.06
C GLY A 155 18.57 -11.06 10.05
N SER A 156 17.73 -12.06 10.34
CA SER A 156 17.39 -13.10 9.37
C SER A 156 16.65 -12.50 8.18
N LYS A 157 16.94 -13.02 6.99
CA LYS A 157 16.37 -12.53 5.74
C LYS A 157 15.52 -13.60 5.09
N LYS A 158 14.35 -13.19 4.61
CA LYS A 158 13.50 -13.98 3.75
C LYS A 158 13.30 -13.27 2.43
N GLU A 159 13.67 -13.94 1.35
CA GLU A 159 13.48 -13.44 0.00
C GLU A 159 12.35 -14.20 -0.67
N PHE A 160 11.48 -13.48 -1.37
CA PHE A 160 10.40 -14.06 -2.17
C PHE A 160 10.12 -13.20 -3.39
N THR A 161 9.55 -13.83 -4.41
CA THR A 161 9.16 -13.14 -5.63
C THR A 161 7.72 -12.67 -5.53
N ALA A 162 7.45 -11.44 -5.97
CA ALA A 162 6.10 -10.91 -6.12
C ALA A 162 5.90 -10.40 -7.56
N LYS A 163 4.68 -10.49 -8.06
CA LYS A 163 4.32 -9.96 -9.38
C LYS A 163 3.86 -8.51 -9.27
N ALA A 164 4.49 -7.60 -10.00
CA ALA A 164 4.03 -6.23 -10.13
C ALA A 164 2.79 -6.18 -11.05
N LEU A 165 1.61 -5.91 -10.51
CA LEU A 165 0.34 -5.93 -11.24
C LEU A 165 0.08 -4.67 -12.09
N LEU A 166 1.10 -4.26 -12.84
CA LEU A 166 1.00 -3.29 -13.93
C LEU A 166 0.68 -4.07 -15.20
N ASN A 167 -0.58 -4.05 -15.63
CA ASN A 167 -1.11 -4.95 -16.65
C ASN A 167 -0.81 -4.48 -18.08
N THR A 168 -0.41 -3.21 -18.27
CA THR A 168 -0.19 -2.61 -19.59
C THR A 168 0.99 -1.65 -19.55
N GLU A 169 1.56 -1.34 -20.72
CA GLU A 169 2.62 -0.34 -20.85
C GLU A 169 2.21 1.04 -20.32
N ILE A 170 0.93 1.42 -20.49
CA ILE A 170 0.38 2.68 -19.97
C ILE A 170 0.41 2.68 -18.43
N GLU A 171 0.10 1.54 -17.80
CA GLU A 171 0.17 1.42 -16.34
C GLU A 171 1.61 1.48 -15.82
N VAL A 172 2.56 0.92 -16.56
CA VAL A 172 3.99 1.08 -16.29
C VAL A 172 4.40 2.56 -16.37
N GLU A 173 4.01 3.26 -17.44
CA GLU A 173 4.28 4.69 -17.60
C GLU A 173 3.67 5.52 -16.47
N TYR A 174 2.41 5.25 -16.10
CA TYR A 174 1.76 5.92 -14.97
C TYR A 174 2.54 5.74 -13.68
N TYR A 175 2.95 4.52 -13.37
CA TYR A 175 3.73 4.25 -12.17
C TYR A 175 5.07 5.01 -12.17
N ARG A 176 5.84 4.97 -13.27
CA ARG A 176 7.11 5.71 -13.41
C ARG A 176 6.95 7.21 -13.25
N ASN A 177 5.83 7.76 -13.70
CA ASN A 177 5.54 9.17 -13.56
C ASN A 177 5.06 9.57 -12.16
N GLY A 178 4.85 8.62 -11.24
CA GLY A 178 4.27 8.86 -9.92
C GLY A 178 2.74 8.99 -9.93
N GLY A 179 2.09 8.45 -10.96
CA GLY A 179 0.64 8.38 -11.12
C GLY A 179 0.11 9.05 -12.40
N ILE A 180 -1.19 8.84 -12.66
CA ILE A 180 -1.87 9.33 -13.86
C ILE A 180 -1.90 10.86 -13.91
N LEU A 181 -2.11 11.54 -12.77
CA LEU A 181 -2.17 13.00 -12.73
C LEU A 181 -0.82 13.63 -13.10
N HIS A 182 0.28 13.02 -12.65
CA HIS A 182 1.62 13.47 -12.99
C HIS A 182 1.96 13.20 -14.45
N THR A 183 1.52 12.05 -14.98
CA THR A 183 1.64 11.72 -16.42
C THR A 183 0.95 12.76 -17.29
N VAL A 184 -0.33 13.06 -17.00
CA VAL A 184 -1.11 14.05 -17.74
C VAL A 184 -0.44 15.43 -17.69
N LEU A 185 0.02 15.86 -16.50
CA LEU A 185 0.69 17.15 -16.36
C LEU A 185 1.99 17.22 -17.18
N ARG A 186 2.82 16.17 -17.16
CA ARG A 186 4.05 16.09 -17.97
C ARG A 186 3.76 16.18 -19.47
N ASN A 187 2.67 15.57 -19.92
CA ASN A 187 2.27 15.61 -21.33
C ASN A 187 1.66 16.95 -21.77
N MET A 188 1.08 17.73 -20.86
CA MET A 188 0.54 19.07 -21.16
C MET A 188 1.61 20.17 -21.23
N VAL A 189 2.77 19.96 -20.60
CA VAL A 189 3.88 20.93 -20.53
C VAL A 189 4.94 20.66 -21.61
N ARG A 190 4.78 19.58 -22.38
CA ARG A 190 5.52 19.32 -23.63
C ARG A 190 4.86 20.05 -24.79
#